data_AF-A0A7V6ZNE3-F1
#
_entry.id   AF-A0A7V6ZNE3-F1
#
_cell.length_a   1.000
_cell.length_b   1.000
_cell.length_c   1.000
_cell.angle_alpha   90.00
_cell.angle_beta   90.00
_cell.angle_gamma   90.00
#
_symmetry.space_group_name_H-M   'P 1'
#
loop_
_entity.id
_entity.type
_entity.pdbx_description
1 polymer ?
#
loop_
_entity_poly.entity_id
_entity_poly.type
_entity_poly.pdbx_seq_one_letter_code
_entity_poly.pdbx_strand_id
1 'polypeptide(L)'
;MAIKFKLIKESKECMARLGILETPHGSFETPVFMAVGTQATVKTLTKEELEALGSKIILGNTYHLWTQPGNDVIREAGGLHKFMNWDRAILTDSGGFQVFSLAKLRDITEEGVHFRHHKSGERLFLSPEKATEIQNDLGSDIMMSFDECPPYPSTYDYLKKSTERTLRWAERCLKAHRNKDTQALFGIVQGGEYEDLRRYCAEELVRMDFPGYSIGGLSVGEPKETQNRVLSFTTPLLPKDKPRYLMGVGSPGMILDAVERGVDMFDCVLPTRIARHGTAMTSKGRIIIKNKEYERDFTPLD
;
A
#
# COMPACT_ATOMS: atom_id res chain seq x y z
N MET A 1 -14.90 3.55 -15.47
CA MET A 1 -13.73 3.46 -14.57
C MET A 1 -14.18 2.73 -13.32
N ALA A 2 -13.40 1.76 -12.84
CA ALA A 2 -13.73 0.98 -11.65
C ALA A 2 -13.87 1.83 -10.38
N ILE A 3 -13.15 2.95 -10.28
CA ILE A 3 -13.22 3.87 -9.15
C ILE A 3 -13.47 5.31 -9.62
N LYS A 4 -13.90 6.15 -8.69
CA LYS A 4 -14.04 7.59 -8.89
C LYS A 4 -13.60 8.34 -7.63
N PHE A 5 -12.70 9.31 -7.78
CA PHE A 5 -12.30 10.18 -6.70
C PHE A 5 -12.97 11.55 -6.85
N LYS A 6 -13.61 12.02 -5.79
CA LYS A 6 -14.23 13.34 -5.71
C LYS A 6 -13.51 14.17 -4.65
N LEU A 7 -12.76 15.18 -5.09
CA LEU A 7 -12.20 16.18 -4.20
C LEU A 7 -13.33 17.08 -3.66
N ILE A 8 -13.52 17.11 -2.34
CA ILE A 8 -14.57 17.90 -1.67
C ILE A 8 -14.02 19.25 -1.24
N LYS A 9 -12.86 19.24 -0.58
CA LYS A 9 -12.28 20.45 0.01
C LYS A 9 -10.77 20.34 0.08
N GLU A 10 -10.10 21.47 -0.12
CA GLU A 10 -8.66 21.63 0.11
C GLU A 10 -8.46 22.55 1.33
N SER A 11 -7.41 22.27 2.11
CA SER A 11 -6.97 23.18 3.16
C SER A 11 -6.45 24.48 2.55
N LYS A 12 -6.59 25.59 3.29
CA LYS A 12 -5.98 26.88 2.94
C LYS A 12 -4.58 27.04 3.54
N GLU A 13 -4.22 26.18 4.50
CA GLU A 13 -3.00 26.30 5.30
C GLU A 13 -1.91 25.31 4.86
N CYS A 14 -2.31 24.19 4.25
CA CYS A 14 -1.42 23.12 3.81
C CYS A 14 -1.99 22.39 2.59
N MET A 15 -1.34 21.32 2.13
CA MET A 15 -1.75 20.55 0.95
C MET A 15 -2.82 19.49 1.24
N ALA A 16 -3.37 19.48 2.46
CA ALA A 16 -4.38 18.51 2.87
C ALA A 16 -5.67 18.61 2.05
N ARG A 17 -6.27 17.44 1.82
CA ARG A 17 -7.44 17.24 0.95
C ARG A 17 -8.45 16.38 1.67
N LEU A 18 -9.72 16.80 1.61
CA LEU A 18 -10.88 15.98 1.93
C LEU A 18 -11.50 15.50 0.62
N GLY A 19 -11.68 14.20 0.49
CA GLY A 19 -12.26 13.59 -0.70
C GLY A 19 -13.19 12.43 -0.37
N ILE A 20 -13.90 11.95 -1.38
CA ILE A 20 -14.61 10.67 -1.36
C ILE A 20 -14.03 9.80 -2.48
N LEU A 21 -13.67 8.56 -2.13
CA LEU A 21 -13.31 7.53 -3.09
C LEU A 21 -14.46 6.53 -3.21
N GLU A 22 -15.02 6.42 -4.40
CA GLU A 22 -16.07 5.47 -4.77
C GLU A 22 -15.42 4.23 -5.42
N THR A 23 -15.73 3.04 -4.94
CA THR A 23 -15.29 1.74 -5.49
C THR A 23 -16.51 0.81 -5.70
N PRO A 24 -16.34 -0.33 -6.38
CA PRO A 24 -17.44 -1.28 -6.57
C PRO A 24 -18.04 -1.83 -5.26
N HIS A 25 -17.24 -1.94 -4.20
CA HIS A 25 -17.66 -2.42 -2.88
C HIS A 25 -17.82 -1.29 -1.85
N GLY A 26 -18.23 -0.10 -2.29
CA GLY A 26 -18.66 0.99 -1.42
C GLY A 26 -17.88 2.28 -1.61
N SER A 27 -18.16 3.27 -0.77
CA SER A 27 -17.52 4.58 -0.84
C SER A 27 -17.08 5.02 0.54
N PHE A 28 -15.99 5.78 0.59
CA PHE A 28 -15.41 6.24 1.85
C PHE A 28 -14.69 7.57 1.70
N GLU A 29 -14.58 8.29 2.81
CA GLU A 29 -13.87 9.56 2.87
C GLU A 29 -12.35 9.34 2.90
N THR A 30 -11.61 10.29 2.35
CA THR A 30 -10.15 10.40 2.47
C THR A 30 -9.79 11.70 3.18
N PRO A 31 -8.80 11.73 4.09
CA PRO A 31 -7.77 10.70 4.27
C PRO A 31 -8.23 9.41 4.97
N VAL A 32 -7.70 8.25 4.54
CA VAL A 32 -8.09 6.93 5.09
C VAL A 32 -6.89 6.08 5.49
N PHE A 33 -7.04 5.30 6.56
CA PHE A 33 -6.06 4.29 6.99
C PHE A 33 -6.61 2.87 6.74
N MET A 34 -5.81 2.05 6.06
CA MET A 34 -6.13 0.67 5.70
C MET A 34 -5.48 -0.31 6.67
N ALA A 35 -6.31 -1.11 7.34
CA ALA A 35 -5.82 -2.24 8.12
C ALA A 35 -5.24 -3.32 7.19
N VAL A 36 -4.09 -3.89 7.55
CA VAL A 36 -3.38 -4.86 6.69
C VAL A 36 -3.79 -6.29 7.03
N GLY A 37 -4.44 -6.94 6.07
CA GLY A 37 -4.75 -8.37 6.04
C GLY A 37 -3.66 -9.17 5.33
N THR A 38 -2.93 -10.00 6.06
CA THR A 38 -1.78 -10.74 5.51
C THR A 38 -2.19 -12.02 4.79
N GLN A 39 -3.14 -12.80 5.34
CA GLN A 39 -3.59 -14.07 4.77
C GLN A 39 -5.11 -14.13 4.83
N ALA A 40 -5.76 -13.23 4.08
CA ALA A 40 -7.22 -13.09 4.06
C ALA A 40 -7.84 -12.81 5.45
N THR A 41 -7.06 -12.22 6.35
CA THR A 41 -7.51 -11.81 7.69
C THR A 41 -6.62 -10.70 8.22
N VAL A 42 -7.24 -9.69 8.85
CA VAL A 42 -6.52 -8.76 9.71
C VAL A 42 -6.28 -9.48 11.03
N LYS A 43 -5.00 -9.67 11.38
CA LYS A 43 -4.63 -10.52 12.52
C LYS A 43 -5.35 -10.07 13.79
N THR A 44 -5.94 -11.04 14.48
CA THR A 44 -6.67 -10.92 15.75
C THR A 44 -7.98 -10.15 15.72
N LEU A 45 -8.52 -9.83 14.54
CA LEU A 45 -9.81 -9.16 14.40
C LEU A 45 -10.76 -9.95 13.51
N THR A 46 -12.04 -9.99 13.88
CA THR A 46 -13.12 -10.48 13.02
C THR A 46 -13.57 -9.39 12.04
N LYS A 47 -14.41 -9.77 11.06
CA LYS A 47 -15.05 -8.83 10.15
C LYS A 47 -15.85 -7.78 10.95
N GLU A 48 -16.68 -8.23 11.88
CA GLU A 48 -17.60 -7.40 12.65
C GLU A 48 -16.85 -6.37 13.49
N GLU A 49 -15.68 -6.74 14.04
CA GLU A 49 -14.82 -5.82 14.77
C GLU A 49 -14.24 -4.74 13.86
N LEU A 50 -13.77 -5.09 12.66
CA LEU A 50 -13.30 -4.12 11.66
C LEU A 50 -14.42 -3.16 11.23
N GLU A 51 -15.64 -3.69 11.09
CA GLU A 51 -16.81 -2.89 10.73
C GLU A 51 -17.21 -1.92 11.84
N ALA A 52 -17.19 -2.38 13.10
CA ALA A 52 -17.45 -1.57 14.28
C ALA A 52 -16.41 -0.46 14.47
N LEU A 53 -15.15 -0.71 14.11
CA LEU A 53 -14.09 0.29 14.05
C LEU A 53 -14.27 1.30 12.90
N GLY A 54 -15.25 1.09 12.02
CA GLY A 54 -15.53 1.97 10.89
C GLY A 54 -14.63 1.76 9.68
N SER A 55 -13.83 0.68 9.64
CA SER A 55 -12.97 0.39 8.48
C SER A 55 -13.80 0.24 7.21
N LYS A 56 -13.51 1.03 6.19
CA LYS A 56 -14.20 0.98 4.88
C LYS A 56 -13.38 0.31 3.80
N ILE A 57 -12.08 0.21 4.01
CA ILE A 57 -11.13 -0.42 3.11
C ILE A 57 -10.02 -1.08 3.92
N ILE A 58 -9.56 -2.23 3.44
CA ILE A 58 -8.42 -2.97 3.98
C ILE A 58 -7.40 -3.25 2.89
N LEU A 59 -6.17 -3.55 3.29
CA LEU A 59 -5.11 -3.99 2.39
C LEU A 59 -4.95 -5.52 2.46
N GLY A 60 -5.09 -6.22 1.33
CA GLY A 60 -4.75 -7.63 1.17
C GLY A 60 -3.32 -7.81 0.65
N ASN A 61 -2.54 -8.67 1.29
CA ASN A 61 -1.18 -8.93 0.86
C ASN A 61 -1.10 -9.98 -0.26
N THR A 62 -0.75 -9.56 -1.47
CA THR A 62 -0.73 -10.42 -2.66
C THR A 62 0.29 -11.53 -2.55
N TYR A 63 1.50 -11.24 -2.05
CA TYR A 63 2.54 -12.26 -1.91
C TYR A 63 2.07 -13.44 -1.06
N HIS A 64 1.49 -13.16 0.11
CA HIS A 64 1.05 -14.20 1.02
C HIS A 64 -0.18 -14.94 0.51
N LEU A 65 -1.15 -14.25 -0.09
CA LEU A 65 -2.35 -14.87 -0.66
C LEU A 65 -2.01 -15.79 -1.84
N TRP A 66 -1.05 -15.38 -2.68
CA TRP A 66 -0.55 -16.17 -3.80
C TRP A 66 0.19 -17.42 -3.32
N THR A 67 1.06 -17.31 -2.32
CA THR A 67 1.83 -18.49 -1.87
C THR A 67 1.01 -19.42 -0.99
N GLN A 68 0.03 -18.89 -0.26
CA GLN A 68 -0.87 -19.67 0.58
C GLN A 68 -2.14 -18.87 0.92
N PRO A 69 -3.32 -19.25 0.38
CA PRO A 69 -3.66 -20.56 -0.17
C PRO A 69 -3.37 -20.78 -1.67
N GLY A 70 -3.09 -19.72 -2.43
CA GLY A 70 -3.13 -19.75 -3.90
C GLY A 70 -4.21 -18.82 -4.44
N ASN A 71 -3.88 -18.02 -5.46
CA ASN A 71 -4.86 -17.10 -6.08
C ASN A 71 -5.91 -17.84 -6.90
N ASP A 72 -5.59 -19.02 -7.44
CA ASP A 72 -6.53 -19.93 -8.07
C ASP A 72 -7.59 -20.44 -7.09
N VAL A 73 -7.18 -20.86 -5.90
CA VAL A 73 -8.10 -21.29 -4.82
C VAL A 73 -9.03 -20.14 -4.42
N ILE A 74 -8.50 -18.92 -4.27
CA ILE A 74 -9.30 -17.74 -3.92
C ILE A 74 -10.28 -17.38 -5.04
N ARG A 75 -9.84 -17.46 -6.31
CA ARG A 75 -10.71 -17.25 -7.47
C ARG A 75 -11.85 -18.27 -7.50
N GLU A 76 -11.56 -19.54 -7.27
CA GLU A 76 -12.57 -20.62 -7.22
C GLU A 76 -13.56 -20.45 -6.06
N ALA A 77 -13.11 -19.90 -4.92
CA ALA A 77 -13.98 -19.50 -3.81
C ALA A 77 -14.84 -18.25 -4.12
N GLY A 78 -14.70 -17.66 -5.32
CA GLY A 78 -15.46 -16.51 -5.79
C GLY A 78 -14.84 -15.16 -5.46
N GLY A 79 -13.51 -15.10 -5.30
CA GLY A 79 -12.74 -13.88 -5.05
C GLY A 79 -12.45 -13.64 -3.57
N LEU A 80 -11.53 -12.72 -3.31
CA LEU A 80 -11.00 -12.44 -1.97
C LEU A 80 -12.09 -11.97 -1.01
N HIS A 81 -13.00 -11.09 -1.45
CA HIS A 81 -14.13 -10.61 -0.66
C HIS A 81 -14.96 -11.76 -0.08
N LYS A 82 -15.38 -12.71 -0.92
CA LYS A 82 -16.13 -13.90 -0.48
C LYS A 82 -15.29 -14.81 0.40
N PHE A 83 -14.04 -15.05 0.01
CA PHE A 83 -13.12 -15.93 0.73
C PHE A 83 -12.89 -15.47 2.17
N MET A 84 -12.79 -14.15 2.40
CA MET A 84 -12.58 -13.58 3.73
C MET A 84 -13.83 -13.01 4.41
N ASN A 85 -14.99 -13.16 3.77
CA ASN A 85 -16.25 -12.57 4.20
C ASN A 85 -16.18 -11.04 4.42
N TRP A 86 -15.43 -10.32 3.57
CA TRP A 86 -15.34 -8.86 3.60
C TRP A 86 -16.07 -8.27 2.40
N ASP A 87 -17.11 -7.49 2.64
CA ASP A 87 -18.02 -6.93 1.65
C ASP A 87 -17.77 -5.44 1.37
N ARG A 88 -16.66 -4.89 1.87
CA ARG A 88 -16.23 -3.53 1.58
C ARG A 88 -14.98 -3.52 0.69
N ALA A 89 -14.45 -2.34 0.40
CA ALA A 89 -13.32 -2.20 -0.51
C ALA A 89 -12.07 -2.95 -0.03
N ILE A 90 -11.32 -3.50 -0.99
CA ILE A 90 -9.99 -4.10 -0.78
C ILE A 90 -8.98 -3.47 -1.72
N LEU A 91 -7.84 -3.08 -1.17
CA LEU A 91 -6.63 -2.78 -1.94
C LEU A 91 -5.68 -3.98 -1.87
N THR A 92 -5.09 -4.42 -2.97
CA THR A 92 -4.00 -5.40 -2.97
C THR A 92 -2.68 -4.76 -3.32
N ASP A 93 -1.62 -5.08 -2.56
CA ASP A 93 -0.26 -4.70 -2.94
C ASP A 93 0.24 -5.54 -4.14
N SER A 94 1.36 -5.16 -4.75
CA SER A 94 1.90 -5.90 -5.91
C SER A 94 2.69 -7.15 -5.51
N GLY A 95 2.97 -7.33 -4.22
CA GLY A 95 3.90 -8.31 -3.69
C GLY A 95 5.39 -7.95 -3.85
N GLY A 96 5.72 -6.83 -4.52
CA GLY A 96 7.09 -6.39 -4.76
C GLY A 96 7.88 -6.24 -3.46
N PHE A 97 7.40 -5.43 -2.52
CA PHE A 97 8.07 -5.18 -1.24
C PHE A 97 8.40 -6.46 -0.46
N GLN A 98 7.52 -7.47 -0.48
CA GLN A 98 7.74 -8.73 0.23
C GLN A 98 8.82 -9.57 -0.46
N VAL A 99 8.88 -9.55 -1.78
CA VAL A 99 10.00 -10.14 -2.52
C VAL A 99 11.31 -9.43 -2.15
N PHE A 100 11.33 -8.11 -2.00
CA PHE A 100 12.54 -7.37 -1.60
C PHE A 100 12.93 -7.51 -0.13
N SER A 101 11.96 -7.69 0.78
CA SER A 101 12.21 -7.75 2.23
C SER A 101 12.36 -9.16 2.79
N LEU A 102 11.69 -10.17 2.21
CA LEU A 102 11.69 -11.55 2.72
C LEU A 102 12.63 -12.48 1.96
N ALA A 103 12.94 -12.21 0.70
CA ALA A 103 13.86 -13.05 -0.07
C ALA A 103 15.31 -12.58 0.06
N LYS A 104 16.09 -13.30 0.89
CA LYS A 104 17.54 -13.11 1.01
C LYS A 104 18.28 -13.32 -0.32
N LEU A 105 17.79 -14.26 -1.13
CA LEU A 105 18.30 -14.56 -2.46
C LEU A 105 17.22 -14.17 -3.47
N ARG A 106 17.46 -13.05 -4.15
CA ARG A 106 16.64 -12.55 -5.25
C ARG A 106 17.53 -12.20 -6.43
N ASP A 107 17.01 -12.43 -7.62
CA ASP A 107 17.63 -12.03 -8.88
C ASP A 107 16.62 -11.21 -9.67
N ILE A 108 16.97 -9.95 -9.94
CA ILE A 108 16.10 -8.96 -10.56
C ILE A 108 16.55 -8.82 -12.01
N THR A 109 15.68 -9.22 -12.93
CA THR A 109 15.89 -9.08 -14.38
C THR A 109 14.88 -8.10 -14.97
N GLU A 110 14.91 -7.86 -16.27
CA GLU A 110 13.87 -7.02 -16.90
C GLU A 110 12.52 -7.76 -16.92
N GLU A 111 12.51 -9.09 -17.01
CA GLU A 111 11.31 -9.91 -17.08
C GLU A 111 10.54 -9.92 -15.76
N GLY A 112 11.24 -9.83 -14.62
CA GLY A 112 10.65 -9.88 -13.28
C GLY A 112 11.69 -10.19 -12.21
N VAL A 113 11.24 -10.85 -11.13
CA VAL A 113 12.12 -11.21 -10.01
C VAL A 113 12.04 -12.72 -9.74
N HIS A 114 13.20 -13.37 -9.76
CA HIS A 114 13.36 -14.73 -9.26
C HIS A 114 13.71 -14.67 -7.78
N PHE A 115 13.07 -15.50 -6.96
CA PHE A 115 13.37 -15.55 -5.54
C PHE A 115 13.00 -16.93 -4.95
N ARG A 116 13.31 -17.13 -3.68
CA ARG A 116 12.93 -18.35 -2.96
C ARG A 116 11.83 -18.07 -1.94
N HIS A 117 10.81 -18.93 -1.91
CA HIS A 117 9.78 -18.87 -0.89
C HIS A 117 10.40 -19.01 0.51
N HIS A 118 10.09 -18.08 1.41
CA HIS A 118 10.79 -17.95 2.70
C HIS A 118 10.56 -19.13 3.67
N LYS A 119 9.52 -19.95 3.45
CA LYS A 119 9.21 -21.14 4.28
C LYS A 119 9.63 -22.44 3.60
N SER A 120 9.23 -22.65 2.34
CA SER A 120 9.47 -23.92 1.63
C SER A 120 10.79 -23.96 0.87
N GLY A 121 11.41 -22.81 0.60
CA GLY A 121 12.66 -22.72 -0.19
C GLY A 121 12.47 -22.92 -1.70
N GLU A 122 11.24 -23.13 -2.15
CA GLU A 122 10.84 -23.28 -3.55
C GLU A 122 11.26 -22.04 -4.37
N ARG A 123 11.71 -22.26 -5.61
CA ARG A 123 12.05 -21.17 -6.52
C ARG A 123 10.78 -20.64 -7.17
N LEU A 124 10.54 -19.35 -6.99
CA LEU A 124 9.39 -18.64 -7.53
C LEU A 124 9.87 -17.53 -8.48
N PHE A 125 9.02 -17.19 -9.43
CA PHE A 125 9.23 -16.08 -10.36
C PHE A 125 7.98 -15.20 -10.38
N LEU A 126 8.16 -13.90 -10.18
CA LEU A 126 7.09 -12.91 -10.22
C LEU A 126 7.42 -11.84 -11.26
N SER A 127 6.63 -11.79 -12.32
CA SER A 127 6.67 -10.76 -13.35
C SER A 127 5.55 -9.71 -13.16
N PRO A 128 5.64 -8.54 -13.81
CA PRO A 128 4.54 -7.58 -13.90
C PRO A 128 3.20 -8.20 -14.32
N GLU A 129 3.22 -9.08 -15.33
CA GLU A 129 2.02 -9.77 -15.82
C GLU A 129 1.48 -10.73 -14.76
N LYS A 130 2.35 -11.53 -14.13
CA LYS A 130 1.92 -12.49 -13.11
C LYS A 130 1.37 -11.79 -11.86
N ALA A 131 2.02 -10.73 -11.39
CA ALA A 131 1.53 -9.92 -10.27
C ALA A 131 0.15 -9.31 -10.57
N THR A 132 -0.06 -8.87 -11.81
CA THR A 132 -1.35 -8.33 -12.27
C THR A 132 -2.41 -9.44 -12.38
N GLU A 133 -2.06 -10.60 -12.94
CA GLU A 133 -2.93 -11.78 -13.04
C GLU A 133 -3.41 -12.24 -11.66
N ILE A 134 -2.49 -12.35 -10.69
CA ILE A 134 -2.82 -12.72 -9.31
C ILE A 134 -3.84 -11.74 -8.73
N GLN A 135 -3.61 -10.43 -8.84
CA GLN A 135 -4.56 -9.45 -8.30
C GLN A 135 -5.91 -9.44 -9.05
N ASN A 136 -5.93 -9.74 -10.35
CA ASN A 136 -7.18 -9.94 -11.08
C ASN A 136 -7.95 -11.16 -10.56
N ASP A 137 -7.27 -12.25 -10.23
CA ASP A 137 -7.86 -13.45 -9.65
C ASP A 137 -8.36 -13.24 -8.21
N LEU A 138 -7.65 -12.42 -7.43
CA LEU A 138 -8.08 -12.02 -6.09
C LEU A 138 -9.34 -11.13 -6.14
N GLY A 139 -9.53 -10.33 -7.20
CA GLY A 139 -10.73 -9.52 -7.37
C GLY A 139 -10.82 -8.29 -6.45
N SER A 140 -9.69 -7.72 -6.02
CA SER A 140 -9.64 -6.48 -5.23
C SER A 140 -10.13 -5.25 -6.01
N ASP A 141 -10.72 -4.28 -5.31
CA ASP A 141 -11.19 -3.03 -5.91
C ASP A 141 -10.05 -2.17 -6.47
N ILE A 142 -8.90 -2.19 -5.78
CA ILE A 142 -7.71 -1.42 -6.13
C ILE A 142 -6.50 -2.36 -6.14
N MET A 143 -5.79 -2.39 -7.25
CA MET A 143 -4.57 -3.15 -7.47
C MET A 143 -3.37 -2.22 -7.61
N MET A 144 -2.20 -2.67 -7.18
CA MET A 144 -0.96 -1.93 -7.36
C MET A 144 -0.17 -2.46 -8.56
N SER A 145 0.41 -1.57 -9.36
CA SER A 145 1.40 -1.96 -10.40
C SER A 145 2.61 -2.62 -9.75
N PHE A 146 3.21 -3.58 -10.43
CA PHE A 146 4.47 -4.18 -9.99
C PHE A 146 5.62 -3.20 -10.15
N ASP A 147 6.44 -3.06 -9.10
CA ASP A 147 7.54 -2.11 -9.02
C ASP A 147 8.78 -2.75 -8.39
N GLU A 148 9.90 -2.06 -8.51
CA GLU A 148 11.08 -2.36 -7.72
C GLU A 148 11.18 -1.37 -6.56
N CYS A 149 11.40 -1.89 -5.34
CA CYS A 149 11.59 -1.08 -4.14
C CYS A 149 13.04 -1.25 -3.60
N PRO A 150 13.99 -0.41 -4.06
CA PRO A 150 15.34 -0.34 -3.53
C PRO A 150 15.39 -0.09 -2.01
N PRO A 151 16.43 -0.59 -1.30
CA PRO A 151 16.66 -0.28 0.10
C PRO A 151 17.14 1.17 0.28
N TYR A 152 17.07 1.68 1.50
CA TYR A 152 17.72 2.94 1.88
C TYR A 152 18.93 2.68 2.81
N PRO A 153 20.10 3.32 2.58
CA PRO A 153 20.42 4.18 1.44
C PRO A 153 20.66 3.38 0.15
N SER A 154 20.48 4.03 -1.00
CA SER A 154 20.82 3.51 -2.33
C SER A 154 21.51 4.59 -3.16
N THR A 155 22.38 4.19 -4.09
CA THR A 155 23.05 5.14 -4.99
C THR A 155 22.06 5.72 -5.99
N TYR A 156 22.32 6.96 -6.42
CA TYR A 156 21.55 7.62 -7.47
C TYR A 156 21.46 6.77 -8.74
N ASP A 157 22.58 6.23 -9.23
CA ASP A 157 22.62 5.42 -10.45
C ASP A 157 21.76 4.15 -10.35
N TYR A 158 21.72 3.51 -9.18
CA TYR A 158 20.85 2.35 -8.96
C TYR A 158 19.38 2.76 -8.95
N LEU A 159 19.04 3.82 -8.22
CA LEU A 159 17.67 4.34 -8.16
C LEU A 159 17.16 4.81 -9.53
N LYS A 160 18.03 5.40 -10.36
CA LYS A 160 17.69 5.77 -11.73
C LYS A 160 17.29 4.55 -12.56
N LYS A 161 18.15 3.52 -12.59
CA LYS A 161 17.86 2.25 -13.31
C LYS A 161 16.60 1.56 -12.78
N SER A 162 16.43 1.57 -11.45
CA SER A 162 15.25 1.01 -10.80
C SER A 162 13.97 1.77 -11.15
N THR A 163 14.02 3.10 -11.19
CA THR A 163 12.89 3.96 -11.58
C THR A 163 12.50 3.70 -13.04
N GLU A 164 13.47 3.63 -13.95
CA GLU A 164 13.24 3.31 -15.36
C GLU A 164 12.62 1.91 -15.53
N ARG A 165 13.07 0.92 -14.75
CA ARG A 165 12.48 -0.43 -14.73
C ARG A 165 11.04 -0.41 -14.21
N THR A 166 10.78 0.28 -13.10
CA THR A 166 9.43 0.45 -12.54
C THR A 166 8.47 1.05 -13.56
N LEU A 167 8.89 2.04 -14.37
CA LEU A 167 8.04 2.60 -15.43
C LEU A 167 7.72 1.58 -16.53
N ARG A 168 8.71 0.80 -17.00
CA ARG A 168 8.48 -0.28 -17.99
C ARG A 168 7.57 -1.38 -17.43
N TRP A 169 7.73 -1.72 -16.16
CA TRP A 169 6.88 -2.68 -15.47
C TRP A 169 5.45 -2.17 -15.27
N ALA A 170 5.28 -0.89 -14.92
CA ALA A 170 3.97 -0.27 -14.80
C ALA A 170 3.18 -0.31 -16.12
N GLU A 171 3.85 -0.04 -17.25
CA GLU A 171 3.24 -0.17 -18.59
C GLU A 171 2.83 -1.63 -18.89
N ARG A 172 3.67 -2.60 -18.52
CA ARG A 172 3.35 -4.03 -18.67
C ARG A 172 2.15 -4.45 -17.80
N CYS A 173 2.04 -3.95 -16.57
CA CYS A 173 0.87 -4.17 -15.72
C CYS A 173 -0.41 -3.58 -16.35
N LEU A 174 -0.35 -2.37 -16.92
CA LEU A 174 -1.50 -1.77 -17.62
C LEU A 174 -1.99 -2.62 -18.80
N LYS A 175 -1.06 -3.22 -19.55
CA LYS A 175 -1.36 -4.12 -20.68
C LYS A 175 -1.94 -5.46 -20.19
N ALA A 176 -1.43 -5.99 -19.07
CA ALA A 176 -1.89 -7.24 -18.47
C ALA A 176 -3.22 -7.13 -17.71
N HIS A 177 -3.66 -5.92 -17.35
CA HIS A 177 -4.90 -5.70 -16.60
C HIS A 177 -6.14 -6.05 -17.43
N ARG A 178 -6.89 -7.08 -17.01
CA ARG A 178 -8.07 -7.61 -17.71
C ARG A 178 -9.38 -6.98 -17.23
N ASN A 179 -9.51 -6.69 -15.93
CA ASN A 179 -10.79 -6.35 -15.30
C ASN A 179 -10.96 -4.84 -15.07
N LYS A 180 -10.76 -4.02 -16.11
CA LYS A 180 -10.67 -2.54 -15.99
C LYS A 180 -11.96 -1.85 -15.51
N ASP A 181 -13.09 -2.53 -15.66
CA ASP A 181 -14.41 -2.01 -15.26
C ASP A 181 -14.71 -2.26 -13.77
N THR A 182 -14.04 -3.22 -13.14
CA THR A 182 -14.31 -3.63 -11.75
C THR A 182 -13.09 -3.51 -10.83
N GLN A 183 -11.88 -3.35 -11.36
CA GLN A 183 -10.67 -3.17 -10.57
C GLN A 183 -9.86 -1.99 -11.10
N ALA A 184 -9.45 -1.08 -10.22
CA ALA A 184 -8.53 0.00 -10.55
C ALA A 184 -7.08 -0.49 -10.42
N LEU A 185 -6.16 0.01 -11.25
CA LEU A 185 -4.73 -0.23 -11.11
C LEU A 185 -4.05 1.09 -10.78
N PHE A 186 -3.27 1.19 -9.70
CA PHE A 186 -2.50 2.41 -9.39
C PHE A 186 -1.06 2.25 -9.85
N GLY A 187 -0.48 3.34 -10.33
CA GLY A 187 0.95 3.44 -10.60
C GLY A 187 1.73 3.77 -9.33
N ILE A 188 2.95 3.26 -9.19
CA ILE A 188 3.80 3.51 -8.02
C ILE A 188 4.96 4.43 -8.39
N VAL A 189 4.96 5.65 -7.84
CA VAL A 189 6.06 6.60 -7.97
C VAL A 189 7.26 6.10 -7.15
N GLN A 190 8.39 5.93 -7.81
CA GLN A 190 9.70 5.60 -7.24
C GLN A 190 10.71 6.74 -7.44
N GLY A 191 11.96 6.56 -7.01
CA GLY A 191 13.04 7.56 -7.16
C GLY A 191 13.83 7.85 -5.89
N GLY A 192 13.52 7.18 -4.78
CA GLY A 192 14.21 7.36 -3.50
C GLY A 192 14.06 8.79 -2.98
N GLU A 193 15.17 9.38 -2.54
CA GLU A 193 15.22 10.73 -1.97
C GLU A 193 15.51 11.87 -2.99
N TYR A 194 15.65 11.51 -4.27
CA TYR A 194 16.08 12.39 -5.34
C TYR A 194 14.88 13.00 -6.07
N GLU A 195 14.81 14.35 -6.08
CA GLU A 195 13.67 15.09 -6.63
C GLU A 195 13.51 14.90 -8.14
N ASP A 196 14.61 14.92 -8.88
CA ASP A 196 14.63 14.74 -10.32
C ASP A 196 14.12 13.36 -10.75
N LEU A 197 14.53 12.29 -10.04
CA LEU A 197 14.04 10.93 -10.29
C LEU A 197 12.54 10.79 -9.96
N ARG A 198 12.12 11.36 -8.83
CA ARG A 198 10.70 11.38 -8.42
C ARG A 198 9.84 12.13 -9.41
N ARG A 199 10.33 13.27 -9.91
CA ARG A 199 9.66 14.08 -10.92
C ARG A 199 9.51 13.32 -12.23
N TYR A 200 10.62 12.75 -12.73
CA TYR A 200 10.61 11.92 -13.92
C TYR A 200 9.60 10.77 -13.81
N CYS A 201 9.62 10.02 -12.70
CA CYS A 201 8.71 8.91 -12.48
C CYS A 201 7.24 9.36 -12.44
N ALA A 202 6.94 10.43 -11.69
CA ALA A 202 5.58 10.96 -11.58
C ALA A 202 5.05 11.42 -12.94
N GLU A 203 5.83 12.19 -13.70
CA GLU A 203 5.41 12.69 -15.01
C GLU A 203 5.11 11.55 -16.01
N GLU A 204 5.97 10.52 -16.06
CA GLU A 204 5.74 9.37 -16.94
C GLU A 204 4.51 8.55 -16.52
N LEU A 205 4.31 8.30 -15.22
CA LEU A 205 3.10 7.62 -14.73
C LEU A 205 1.83 8.45 -14.98
N VAL A 206 1.91 9.77 -14.89
CA VAL A 206 0.78 10.66 -15.21
C VAL A 206 0.41 10.58 -16.68
N ARG A 207 1.40 10.52 -17.59
CA ARG A 207 1.16 10.29 -19.03
C ARG A 207 0.49 8.95 -19.32
N MET A 208 0.72 7.93 -18.48
CA MET A 208 0.06 6.62 -18.58
C MET A 208 -1.38 6.60 -18.05
N ASP A 209 -1.85 7.70 -17.44
CA ASP A 209 -3.25 7.90 -17.00
C ASP A 209 -3.81 6.85 -16.02
N PHE A 210 -3.01 6.41 -15.04
CA PHE A 210 -3.52 5.53 -13.97
C PHE A 210 -4.67 6.19 -13.18
N PRO A 211 -5.71 5.44 -12.73
CA PRO A 211 -6.81 5.96 -11.92
C PRO A 211 -6.41 6.45 -10.53
N GLY A 212 -5.20 6.14 -10.05
CA GLY A 212 -4.63 6.62 -8.80
C GLY A 212 -3.12 6.41 -8.75
N TYR A 213 -2.46 7.08 -7.80
CA TYR A 213 -0.99 7.09 -7.72
C TYR A 213 -0.51 6.81 -6.31
N SER A 214 0.36 5.83 -6.18
CA SER A 214 1.03 5.48 -4.95
C SER A 214 2.43 6.08 -4.88
N ILE A 215 2.91 6.32 -3.67
CA ILE A 215 4.26 6.82 -3.39
C ILE A 215 4.99 5.68 -2.68
N GLY A 216 5.85 4.99 -3.42
CA GLY A 216 6.66 3.87 -2.94
C GLY A 216 8.07 4.29 -2.56
N GLY A 217 8.84 3.35 -2.00
CA GLY A 217 10.25 3.56 -1.67
C GLY A 217 10.50 4.62 -0.57
N LEU A 218 9.51 4.81 0.30
CA LEU A 218 9.59 5.61 1.54
C LEU A 218 9.18 4.72 2.72
N SER A 219 9.48 5.17 3.93
CA SER A 219 9.39 4.42 5.18
C SER A 219 10.20 3.10 5.15
N VAL A 220 11.34 3.11 4.45
CA VAL A 220 12.25 1.96 4.29
C VAL A 220 13.57 2.11 5.05
N GLY A 221 13.72 3.19 5.81
CA GLY A 221 14.86 3.44 6.71
C GLY A 221 15.35 4.88 6.70
N GLU A 222 14.78 5.74 5.85
CA GLU A 222 15.14 7.14 5.78
C GLU A 222 14.65 7.96 6.98
N PRO A 223 15.31 9.08 7.31
CA PRO A 223 14.84 10.00 8.34
C PRO A 223 13.47 10.60 7.99
N LYS A 224 12.71 10.97 9.02
CA LYS A 224 11.40 11.62 8.88
C LYS A 224 11.48 12.88 8.00
N GLU A 225 12.54 13.65 8.14
CA GLU A 225 12.79 14.88 7.41
C GLU A 225 12.94 14.60 5.91
N THR A 226 13.64 13.51 5.55
CA THR A 226 13.79 13.06 4.16
C THR A 226 12.44 12.66 3.59
N GLN A 227 11.66 11.83 4.29
CA GLN A 227 10.31 11.47 3.85
C GLN A 227 9.45 12.71 3.59
N ASN A 228 9.42 13.63 4.55
CA ASN A 228 8.62 14.86 4.48
C ASN A 228 9.06 15.78 3.32
N ARG A 229 10.37 15.88 3.07
CA ARG A 229 10.92 16.60 1.92
C ARG A 229 10.48 15.94 0.61
N VAL A 230 10.60 14.62 0.50
CA VAL A 230 10.19 13.88 -0.72
C VAL A 230 8.71 14.07 -1.02
N LEU A 231 7.85 13.95 -0.02
CA LEU A 231 6.41 14.16 -0.18
C LEU A 231 6.10 15.58 -0.67
N SER A 232 6.78 16.61 -0.14
CA SER A 232 6.50 18.01 -0.49
C SER A 232 6.71 18.36 -1.96
N PHE A 233 7.65 17.71 -2.65
CA PHE A 233 7.84 17.92 -4.09
C PHE A 233 7.18 16.83 -4.95
N THR A 234 6.83 15.66 -4.41
CA THR A 234 6.24 14.56 -5.19
C THR A 234 4.73 14.73 -5.35
N THR A 235 3.99 14.99 -4.27
CA THR A 235 2.52 15.07 -4.32
C THR A 235 1.98 16.20 -5.21
N PRO A 236 2.64 17.38 -5.38
CA PRO A 236 2.16 18.41 -6.29
C PRO A 236 2.22 18.02 -7.77
N LEU A 237 3.06 17.03 -8.12
CA LEU A 237 3.20 16.52 -9.49
C LEU A 237 2.07 15.56 -9.88
N LEU A 238 1.29 15.10 -8.91
CA LEU A 238 0.21 14.14 -9.11
C LEU A 238 -1.14 14.84 -9.31
N PRO A 239 -2.00 14.35 -10.23
CA PRO A 239 -3.29 14.96 -10.54
C PRO A 239 -4.15 15.16 -9.29
N LYS A 240 -4.84 16.30 -9.24
CA LYS A 240 -5.66 16.66 -8.08
C LYS A 240 -6.94 15.82 -7.96
N ASP A 241 -7.46 15.39 -9.09
CA ASP A 241 -8.69 14.60 -9.24
C ASP A 241 -8.46 13.08 -9.07
N LYS A 242 -7.26 12.66 -8.64
CA LYS A 242 -6.92 11.27 -8.39
C LYS A 242 -6.40 11.09 -6.96
N PRO A 243 -6.62 9.91 -6.34
CA PRO A 243 -6.17 9.63 -4.99
C PRO A 243 -4.66 9.39 -4.94
N ARG A 244 -4.05 9.78 -3.82
CA ARG A 244 -2.62 9.65 -3.53
C ARG A 244 -2.40 8.73 -2.34
N TYR A 245 -1.68 7.64 -2.53
CA TYR A 245 -1.49 6.61 -1.52
C TYR A 245 -0.03 6.52 -1.07
N LEU A 246 0.26 6.78 0.22
CA LEU A 246 1.60 6.58 0.78
C LEU A 246 1.71 5.18 1.40
N MET A 247 2.59 4.37 0.82
CA MET A 247 2.71 2.95 1.16
C MET A 247 3.50 2.75 2.45
N GLY A 248 3.00 1.91 3.37
CA GLY A 248 3.73 1.42 4.55
C GLY A 248 3.84 2.37 5.74
N VAL A 249 3.21 3.55 5.69
CA VAL A 249 3.23 4.54 6.78
C VAL A 249 2.03 4.38 7.71
N GLY A 250 2.28 4.27 9.02
CA GLY A 250 1.18 4.11 9.99
C GLY A 250 1.37 4.65 11.39
N SER A 251 2.45 5.36 11.69
CA SER A 251 2.51 6.08 12.97
C SER A 251 1.62 7.35 12.88
N PRO A 252 0.86 7.70 13.92
CA PRO A 252 -0.07 8.84 13.86
C PRO A 252 0.59 10.15 13.41
N GLY A 253 1.77 10.46 13.95
CA GLY A 253 2.53 11.64 13.57
C GLY A 253 2.86 11.66 12.07
N MET A 254 3.40 10.55 11.54
CA MET A 254 3.75 10.47 10.11
C MET A 254 2.52 10.53 9.19
N ILE A 255 1.37 9.99 9.62
CA ILE A 255 0.11 10.13 8.87
C ILE A 255 -0.26 11.61 8.78
N LEU A 256 -0.26 12.34 9.90
CA LEU A 256 -0.59 13.77 9.91
C LEU A 256 0.39 14.59 9.04
N ASP A 257 1.70 14.34 9.17
CA ASP A 257 2.71 15.01 8.34
C ASP A 257 2.48 14.76 6.84
N ALA A 258 2.08 13.55 6.46
CA ALA A 258 1.82 13.20 5.07
C ALA A 258 0.48 13.76 4.56
N VAL A 259 -0.55 13.83 5.41
CA VAL A 259 -1.83 14.49 5.09
C VAL A 259 -1.60 15.98 4.83
N GLU A 260 -0.82 16.67 5.65
CA GLU A 260 -0.43 18.08 5.40
C GLU A 260 0.29 18.26 4.06
N ARG A 261 0.89 17.19 3.54
CA ARG A 261 1.58 17.12 2.25
C ARG A 261 0.72 16.54 1.14
N GLY A 262 -0.59 16.38 1.37
CA GLY A 262 -1.57 16.05 0.34
C GLY A 262 -1.63 14.57 -0.04
N VAL A 263 -1.35 13.67 0.91
CA VAL A 263 -1.62 12.23 0.79
C VAL A 263 -3.04 11.91 1.28
N ASP A 264 -3.74 11.01 0.59
CA ASP A 264 -5.14 10.65 0.83
C ASP A 264 -5.32 9.24 1.44
N MET A 265 -4.35 8.33 1.28
CA MET A 265 -4.47 6.94 1.72
C MET A 265 -3.20 6.45 2.39
N PHE A 266 -3.35 5.56 3.37
CA PHE A 266 -2.27 4.99 4.18
C PHE A 266 -2.53 3.52 4.50
N ASP A 267 -1.48 2.76 4.72
CA ASP A 267 -1.56 1.41 5.29
C ASP A 267 -0.38 1.17 6.22
N CYS A 268 -0.59 0.36 7.26
CA CYS A 268 0.52 -0.18 8.01
C CYS A 268 0.12 -1.36 8.89
N VAL A 269 1.05 -2.30 9.07
CA VAL A 269 0.92 -3.37 10.06
C VAL A 269 1.12 -2.88 11.50
N LEU A 270 1.60 -1.65 11.71
CA LEU A 270 2.04 -1.14 13.01
C LEU A 270 0.97 -1.31 14.09
N PRO A 271 -0.29 -0.86 13.94
CA PRO A 271 -1.28 -0.91 15.02
C PRO A 271 -1.56 -2.34 15.50
N THR A 272 -1.83 -3.27 14.57
CA THR A 272 -2.09 -4.66 14.93
C THR A 272 -0.83 -5.36 15.46
N ARG A 273 0.35 -5.01 14.94
CA ARG A 273 1.62 -5.60 15.39
C ARG A 273 1.97 -5.18 16.81
N ILE A 274 1.91 -3.90 17.14
CA ILE A 274 2.30 -3.42 18.49
C ILE A 274 1.28 -3.85 19.55
N ALA A 275 -0.01 -3.92 19.20
CA ALA A 275 -1.05 -4.44 20.08
C ALA A 275 -0.73 -5.86 20.58
N ARG A 276 -0.35 -6.77 19.67
CA ARG A 276 0.08 -8.14 20.03
C ARG A 276 1.34 -8.19 20.92
N HIS A 277 2.15 -7.14 20.92
CA HIS A 277 3.32 -7.04 21.79
C HIS A 277 3.02 -6.34 23.12
N GLY A 278 1.77 -5.95 23.38
CA GLY A 278 1.35 -5.27 24.61
C GLY A 278 1.63 -3.78 24.59
N THR A 279 1.52 -3.15 23.44
CA THR A 279 1.62 -1.69 23.28
C THR A 279 0.31 -1.16 22.71
N ALA A 280 -0.24 -0.11 23.29
CA ALA A 280 -1.37 0.63 22.74
C ALA A 280 -0.94 2.04 22.32
N MET A 281 -1.64 2.58 21.32
CA MET A 281 -1.50 3.97 20.89
C MET A 281 -2.72 4.74 21.38
N THR A 282 -2.50 5.79 22.16
CA THR A 282 -3.56 6.60 22.77
C THR A 282 -3.42 8.07 22.35
N SER A 283 -4.42 8.88 22.68
CA SER A 283 -4.43 10.33 22.50
C SER A 283 -3.27 11.03 23.21
N LYS A 284 -2.69 10.41 24.24
CA LYS A 284 -1.55 10.90 25.02
C LYS A 284 -0.21 10.29 24.58
N GLY A 285 -0.22 9.43 23.58
CA GLY A 285 0.97 8.79 23.02
C GLY A 285 1.00 7.28 23.22
N ARG A 286 2.20 6.71 23.12
CA ARG A 286 2.40 5.27 23.17
C ARG A 286 2.48 4.78 24.62
N ILE A 287 1.68 3.77 24.96
CA ILE A 287 1.73 3.08 26.26
C ILE A 287 2.16 1.62 26.08
N ILE A 288 2.91 1.09 27.04
CA ILE A 288 3.27 -0.33 27.11
C ILE A 288 2.49 -0.93 28.28
N ILE A 289 1.32 -1.53 27.99
CA ILE A 289 0.38 -2.00 29.02
C ILE A 289 0.95 -3.10 29.93
N LYS A 290 2.07 -3.71 29.51
CA LYS A 290 2.82 -4.70 30.30
C LYS A 290 3.68 -4.08 31.40
N ASN A 291 3.81 -2.75 31.46
CA ASN A 291 4.59 -2.08 32.51
C ASN A 291 3.90 -2.23 33.89
N LYS A 292 4.72 -2.32 34.94
CA LYS A 292 4.26 -2.50 36.33
C LYS A 292 3.35 -1.35 36.81
N GLU A 293 3.55 -0.14 36.30
CA GLU A 293 2.73 1.02 36.64
C GLU A 293 1.23 0.81 36.38
N TYR A 294 0.87 -0.04 35.42
CA TYR A 294 -0.51 -0.35 35.06
C TYR A 294 -1.08 -1.58 35.79
N GLU A 295 -0.33 -2.24 36.68
CA GLU A 295 -0.75 -3.48 37.38
C GLU A 295 -2.08 -3.33 38.15
N ARG A 296 -2.35 -2.11 38.63
CA ARG A 296 -3.56 -1.77 39.39
C ARG A 296 -4.30 -0.58 38.79
N ASP A 297 -4.03 -0.26 37.54
CA ASP A 297 -4.77 0.77 36.81
C ASP A 297 -6.03 0.14 36.20
N PHE A 298 -7.19 0.56 36.70
CA PHE A 298 -8.50 0.08 36.25
C PHE A 298 -9.21 1.10 35.34
N THR A 299 -8.51 2.14 34.92
CA THR A 299 -9.03 3.11 33.94
C THR A 299 -8.99 2.52 32.52
N PRO A 300 -9.80 3.02 31.58
CA PRO A 300 -9.69 2.61 30.18
C PRO A 300 -8.31 2.96 29.61
N LEU A 301 -7.94 2.32 28.48
CA LEU A 301 -6.66 2.60 27.80
C LEU A 301 -6.53 4.07 27.36
N ASP A 302 -7.65 4.71 27.00
CA ASP A 302 -7.75 6.10 26.53
C ASP A 302 -9.07 6.71 26.99
#